data_AF-A0A920EW10-F1
#
_entry.id   AF-A0A920EW10-F1
#
_cell.length_a   1.000
_cell.length_b   1.000
_cell.length_c   1.000
_cell.angle_alpha   90.00
_cell.angle_beta   90.00
_cell.angle_gamma   90.00
#
_symmetry.space_group_name_H-M   'P 1'
#
loop_
_entity.id
_entity.type
_entity.pdbx_description
1 polymer ?
#
loop_
_entity_poly.entity_id
_entity_poly.type
_entity_poly.pdbx_seq_one_letter_code
_entity_poly.pdbx_strand_id
1 'polypeptide(L)' 'MGYKNSIDSATLVNKCLELIEAHYLFDIPFNKMDILIHPEAIVHSAIEYKNYVTHFNLI' A
#
# COMPACT_ATOMS: atom_id res chain seq x y z
N MET A 1 -11.44 -0.43 -13.73
CA MET A 1 -10.80 -1.67 -13.22
C MET A 1 -11.57 -2.87 -13.73
N GLY A 2 -10.94 -4.04 -13.83
CA GLY A 2 -11.62 -5.30 -14.18
C GLY A 2 -12.44 -5.88 -13.01
N TYR A 3 -13.32 -6.84 -13.31
CA TYR A 3 -14.23 -7.47 -12.33
C TYR A 3 -13.50 -8.08 -11.13
N LYS A 4 -12.45 -8.89 -11.38
CA LYS A 4 -11.64 -9.53 -10.35
C LYS A 4 -11.01 -8.51 -9.39
N ASN A 5 -10.38 -7.47 -9.95
CA ASN A 5 -9.74 -6.44 -9.13
C ASN A 5 -10.78 -5.64 -8.32
N SER A 6 -11.98 -5.42 -8.87
CA SER A 6 -13.05 -4.72 -8.15
C SER A 6 -13.53 -5.52 -6.92
N ILE A 7 -13.69 -6.85 -7.06
CA ILE A 7 -14.01 -7.73 -5.92
C ILE A 7 -12.87 -7.75 -4.90
N ASP A 8 -11.63 -7.89 -5.37
CA ASP A 8 -10.47 -7.93 -4.48
C ASP A 8 -10.32 -6.61 -3.71
N SER A 9 -10.63 -5.48 -4.35
CA SER A 9 -10.63 -4.16 -3.70
C SER A 9 -11.76 -4.06 -2.67
N ALA A 10 -12.97 -4.55 -3.00
CA ALA A 10 -14.10 -4.56 -2.08
C ALA A 10 -13.88 -5.46 -0.85
N THR A 11 -13.01 -6.46 -0.97
CA THR A 11 -12.67 -7.42 0.10
C THR A 11 -11.31 -7.16 0.76
N LEU A 12 -10.62 -6.07 0.37
CA LEU A 12 -9.23 -5.74 0.76
C LEU A 12 -8.16 -6.75 0.33
N VAL A 13 -8.51 -7.85 -0.33
CA VAL A 13 -7.56 -8.83 -0.89
C VAL A 13 -6.56 -8.15 -1.80
N ASN A 14 -6.98 -7.15 -2.59
CA ASN A 14 -6.06 -6.42 -3.47
C ASN A 14 -4.93 -5.76 -2.68
N LYS A 15 -5.25 -5.16 -1.53
CA LYS A 15 -4.25 -4.50 -0.68
C LYS A 15 -3.32 -5.49 0.00
N CYS A 16 -3.83 -6.67 0.38
CA CYS A 16 -2.99 -7.76 0.90
C CYS A 16 -2.00 -8.28 -0.16
N LEU A 17 -2.43 -8.42 -1.42
CA LEU A 17 -1.56 -8.82 -2.52
C LEU A 17 -0.47 -7.77 -2.77
N GLU A 18 -0.82 -6.49 -2.80
CA GLU A 18 0.14 -5.38 -2.93
C GLU A 18 1.18 -5.37 -1.78
N LEU A 19 0.79 -5.72 -0.56
CA LEU A 19 1.70 -5.81 0.59
C LEU A 19 2.69 -6.99 0.44
N ILE A 20 2.24 -8.12 -0.12
CA ILE A 20 3.12 -9.25 -0.47
C ILE A 20 4.07 -8.84 -1.60
N GLU A 21 3.57 -8.17 -2.64
CA GLU A 21 4.40 -7.66 -3.73
C GLU A 21 5.46 -6.68 -3.22
N ALA A 22 5.10 -5.74 -2.34
CA ALA A 22 6.03 -4.80 -1.75
C ALA A 22 7.14 -5.48 -0.92
N HIS A 23 6.80 -6.54 -0.17
CA HIS A 23 7.78 -7.34 0.57
C HIS A 23 8.86 -7.91 -0.36
N TYR A 24 8.45 -8.53 -1.47
CA TYR A 24 9.38 -9.15 -2.41
C TYR A 24 10.10 -8.12 -3.30
N LEU A 25 9.43 -7.04 -3.69
CA LEU A 25 9.97 -6.03 -4.60
C LEU A 25 11.00 -5.13 -3.91
N PHE A 26 10.78 -4.80 -2.64
CA PHE A 26 11.61 -3.84 -1.90
C PHE A 26 12.42 -4.46 -0.75
N ASP A 27 12.31 -5.77 -0.52
CA ASP A 27 12.97 -6.48 0.59
C ASP A 27 12.65 -5.86 1.97
N ILE A 28 11.40 -5.43 2.15
CA ILE A 28 10.92 -4.81 3.40
C ILE A 28 10.15 -5.86 4.21
N PRO A 29 10.48 -6.12 5.48
CA PRO A 29 9.74 -7.08 6.29
C PRO A 29 8.31 -6.59 6.60
N PHE A 30 7.35 -7.51 6.68
CA PHE A 30 5.93 -7.19 6.89
C PHE A 30 5.64 -6.34 8.14
N ASN A 31 6.44 -6.49 9.20
CA ASN A 31 6.29 -5.71 10.43
C ASN A 31 6.71 -4.23 10.31
N LYS A 32 7.17 -3.80 9.13
CA LYS A 32 7.50 -2.40 8.79
C LYS A 32 6.56 -1.80 7.76
N MET A 33 5.47 -2.50 7.42
CA MET A 33 4.49 -2.04 6.44
C MET A 33 3.10 -2.03 7.07
N ASP A 34 2.42 -0.91 6.93
CA ASP A 34 1.07 -0.71 7.44
C ASP A 34 0.09 -0.48 6.28
N ILE A 35 -1.12 -1.00 6.44
CA ILE A 35 -2.24 -0.74 5.51
C ILE A 35 -3.08 0.40 6.09
N LEU A 36 -3.15 1.50 5.35
CA LEU A 36 -4.02 2.64 5.66
C LEU A 36 -5.15 2.74 4.63
N ILE A 37 -6.38 2.94 5.11
CA ILE A 37 -7.53 3.24 4.24
C ILE A 37 -7.59 4.76 4.03
N HIS A 38 -7.47 5.19 2.78
CA HIS A 38 -7.58 6.59 2.37
C HIS A 38 -8.63 6.72 1.26
N PRO A 39 -9.91 6.98 1.60
CA PRO A 39 -11.01 6.97 0.64
C PRO A 39 -10.87 7.98 -0.50
N GLU A 40 -10.20 9.11 -0.27
CA GLU A 40 -9.99 10.14 -1.28
C GLU A 40 -8.96 9.71 -2.34
N ALA A 41 -8.12 8.71 -2.03
CA ALA A 41 -7.10 8.14 -2.92
C ALA A 41 -6.15 9.19 -3.54
N ILE A 42 -5.87 10.29 -2.84
CA ILE A 42 -4.95 11.36 -3.28
C ILE A 42 -3.51 10.99 -2.93
N VAL A 43 -3.31 10.40 -1.75
CA VAL A 43 -2.04 9.81 -1.33
C VAL A 43 -2.03 8.33 -1.69
N HIS A 44 -1.14 7.93 -2.59
CA HIS A 44 -1.03 6.56 -3.09
C HIS A 44 -0.15 5.66 -2.19
N SER A 45 0.88 6.24 -1.59
CA SER A 45 1.75 5.57 -0.63
C SER A 45 2.50 6.60 0.22
N ALA A 46 3.04 6.15 1.33
CA ALA A 46 3.92 6.93 2.19
C ALA A 46 5.14 6.10 2.58
N ILE A 47 6.30 6.74 2.68
CA ILE A 47 7.54 6.13 3.17
C ILE A 47 8.05 6.95 4.34
N GLU A 48 8.21 6.30 5.49
CA GLU A 48 8.87 6.89 6.65
C GLU A 48 10.34 6.47 6.70
N TYR A 49 11.23 7.45 6.72
CA TYR A 49 12.67 7.23 6.84
C TYR A 49 13.10 7.27 8.32
N LYS A 50 14.28 6.70 8.61
CA LYS A 50 14.84 6.63 9.98
C LYS A 50 15.07 8.00 10.66
N ASN A 51 15.08 9.08 9.89
CA ASN A 51 15.20 10.45 10.37
C ASN A 51 13.84 11.14 10.59
N TYR A 52 12.74 10.37 10.63
CA TYR A 52 11.37 10.85 10.82
C TYR A 52 10.87 11.78 9.70
N VAL A 53 11.49 11.72 8.53
CA VAL A 53 10.96 12.34 7.33
C VAL A 53 9.98 11.36 6.69
N THR A 54 8.77 11.83 6.42
CA THR A 54 7.76 11.07 5.68
C THR A 54 7.64 11.65 4.27
N HIS A 55 7.81 10.80 3.26
CA HIS A 55 7.57 11.16 1.88
C HIS A 55 6.22 10.60 1.42
N PHE A 56 5.31 11.47 0.99
CA PHE A 56 4.03 11.09 0.42
C PHE A 56 4.11 11.03 -1.11
N ASN A 57 3.60 9.94 -1.69
CA ASN A 57 3.39 9.84 -3.13
C ASN A 57 1.97 10.31 -3.44
N LEU A 58 1.85 11.45 -4.12
CA LEU A 58 0.59 12.05 -4.56
C LEU A 58 0.30 11.66 -6.01
N ILE A 59 -0.96 11.81 -6.44
CA ILE A 59 -1.38 11.69 -7.85
C ILE A 59 -0.48 12.53 -8.77
#